data_AF-A0A7W0RGK6-F1
#
_entry.id   AF-A0A7W0RGK6-F1
#
_cell.length_a   1.000
_cell.length_b   1.000
_cell.length_c   1.000
_cell.angle_alpha   90.00
_cell.angle_beta   90.00
_cell.angle_gamma   90.00
#
_symmetry.space_group_name_H-M   'P 1'
#
loop_
_entity.id
_entity.type
_entity.pdbx_description
1 polymer ?
#
loop_
_entity_poly.entity_id
_entity_poly.type
_entity_poly.pdbx_seq_one_letter_code
_entity_poly.pdbx_strand_id
1 'polypeptide(L)' 'MAITLTQLRSFLAVVHAGSVTGAADELVVTQPSVSAAVSALAAEVGTALTERDGRSVRT' A
#
# COMPACT_ATOMS: atom_id res chain seq x y z
N MET A 1 -4.21 9.89 13.38
CA MET A 1 -3.48 11.16 13.48
C MET A 1 -2.00 10.90 13.70
N ALA A 2 -1.33 10.51 12.63
CA ALA A 2 0.11 10.68 12.35
C ALA A 2 0.46 9.75 11.17
N ILE A 3 0.94 10.33 10.08
CA ILE A 3 1.50 9.56 8.96
C ILE A 3 2.86 9.00 9.39
N THR A 4 3.06 7.70 9.18
CA THR A 4 4.31 7.00 9.49
C THR A 4 5.11 6.72 8.22
N LEU A 5 6.42 6.59 8.37
CA LEU A 5 7.29 6.22 7.25
C LEU A 5 6.96 4.82 6.71
N THR A 6 6.51 3.89 7.57
CA THR A 6 6.09 2.56 7.15
C THR A 6 4.91 2.62 6.18
N GLN A 7 3.90 3.43 6.49
CA GLN A 7 2.74 3.64 5.61
C GLN A 7 3.15 4.20 4.25
N LEU A 8 4.01 5.22 4.23
CA LEU A 8 4.52 5.82 2.99
C LEU A 8 5.35 4.82 2.17
N ARG A 9 6.22 4.04 2.83
CA ARG A 9 7.03 3.00 2.18
C ARG A 9 6.17 1.89 1.59
N SER A 10 5.17 1.41 2.33
CA SER A 10 4.21 0.41 1.83
C SER A 10 3.45 0.91 0.62
N PHE A 11 2.99 2.17 0.63
CA PHE A 11 2.32 2.74 -0.53
C PHE A 11 3.25 2.85 -1.75
N LEU A 12 4.44 3.39 -1.58
CA LEU A 12 5.42 3.55 -2.66
C LEU A 12 5.83 2.19 -3.27
N ALA A 13 6.02 1.16 -2.43
CA ALA A 13 6.28 -0.20 -2.90
C ALA A 13 5.12 -0.76 -3.72
N VAL A 14 3.86 -0.51 -3.33
CA VAL A 14 2.69 -0.92 -4.13
C VAL A 14 2.65 -0.23 -5.49
N VAL A 15 2.95 1.07 -5.55
CA VAL A 15 3.03 1.83 -6.80
C VAL A 15 4.12 1.24 -7.71
N HIS A 16 5.31 0.98 -7.18
CA HIS A 16 6.43 0.45 -7.95
C HIS A 16 6.20 -0.99 -8.43
N ALA A 17 5.66 -1.85 -7.56
CA ALA A 17 5.41 -3.26 -7.87
C ALA A 17 4.12 -3.48 -8.69
N GLY A 18 3.24 -2.48 -8.78
CA GLY A 18 1.92 -2.58 -9.42
C GLY A 18 0.95 -3.56 -8.74
N SER A 19 1.31 -4.08 -7.56
CA SER A 19 0.52 -5.06 -6.82
C SER A 19 0.88 -5.09 -5.33
N VAL A 20 -0.08 -5.45 -4.48
CA VAL A 20 0.14 -5.61 -3.03
C VAL A 20 1.05 -6.82 -2.74
N THR A 21 0.95 -7.88 -3.55
CA THR A 21 1.79 -9.07 -3.40
C THR A 21 3.25 -8.75 -3.70
N GLY A 22 3.55 -8.09 -4.83
CA GLY A 22 4.93 -7.71 -5.16
C GLY A 22 5.55 -6.76 -4.13
N ALA A 23 4.76 -5.82 -3.59
CA ALA A 23 5.21 -4.94 -2.52
C ALA A 23 5.51 -5.69 -1.21
N ALA A 24 4.74 -6.74 -0.90
CA ALA A 24 4.97 -7.56 0.28
C ALA A 24 6.27 -8.37 0.15
N ASP A 25 6.54 -8.92 -1.04
CA ASP A 25 7.78 -9.62 -1.37
C ASP A 25 8.99 -8.67 -1.30
N GLU A 26 8.89 -7.45 -1.87
CA GLU A 26 9.95 -6.42 -1.83
C GLU A 26 10.28 -5.98 -0.41
N LEU A 27 9.25 -5.75 0.41
CA LEU A 27 9.41 -5.28 1.79
C LEU A 27 9.68 -6.39 2.81
N VAL A 28 9.66 -7.66 2.38
CA VAL A 28 9.83 -8.85 3.23
C VAL A 28 8.83 -8.85 4.41
N VAL A 29 7.56 -8.61 4.08
CA VAL A 29 6.43 -8.60 5.03
C VAL A 29 5.24 -9.37 4.47
N THR A 30 4.18 -9.52 5.26
CA THR A 30 2.96 -10.17 4.77
C THR A 30 2.10 -9.22 3.92
N GLN A 31 1.38 -9.76 2.93
CA GLN A 31 0.42 -8.98 2.14
C GLN A 31 -0.63 -8.26 3.01
N PRO A 32 -1.22 -8.86 4.07
CA PRO A 32 -2.10 -8.13 4.99
C PRO A 32 -1.43 -6.93 5.66
N SER A 33 -0.13 -7.01 6.00
CA SER A 33 0.60 -5.89 6.60
C SER A 33 0.69 -4.70 5.64
N VAL A 34 1.00 -4.96 4.37
CA VAL A 34 1.03 -3.90 3.33
C VAL A 34 -0.36 -3.30 3.14
N SER A 35 -1.39 -4.15 3.00
CA SER A 35 -2.77 -3.67 2.83
C SER A 35 -3.23 -2.81 4.01
N ALA A 36 -2.91 -3.19 5.25
CA ALA A 36 -3.26 -2.42 6.43
C ALA A 36 -2.54 -1.07 6.48
N ALA A 37 -1.25 -1.03 6.12
CA ALA A 37 -0.47 0.20 6.06
C ALA A 37 -1.01 1.19 5.01
N VAL A 38 -1.34 0.70 3.80
CA VAL A 38 -1.92 1.55 2.74
C VAL A 38 -3.32 2.04 3.12
N SER A 39 -4.18 1.19 3.67
CA SER A 39 -5.51 1.61 4.14
C SER A 39 -5.44 2.64 5.26
N ALA A 40 -4.49 2.47 6.19
CA ALA A 40 -4.28 3.46 7.25
C ALA A 40 -3.78 4.80 6.68
N LEU A 41 -2.90 4.78 5.68
CA LEU A 41 -2.47 6.01 5.00
C LEU A 41 -3.64 6.70 4.31
N ALA A 42 -4.44 5.95 3.54
CA ALA A 42 -5.62 6.44 2.84
C ALA A 42 -6.61 7.12 3.80
N ALA A 43 -6.82 6.53 4.98
CA ALA A 43 -7.65 7.12 6.03
C ALA A 43 -7.08 8.44 6.56
N GLU A 44 -5.77 8.54 6.77
CA GLU A 44 -5.13 9.79 7.23
C GLU A 44 -5.16 10.91 6.18
N VAL A 45 -5.07 10.57 4.89
CA VAL A 45 -5.15 11.57 3.80
C VAL A 45 -6.59 11.88 3.36
N GLY A 46 -7.56 11.07 3.76
CA GLY A 46 -8.97 11.26 3.43
C GLY A 46 -9.35 10.89 1.99
N THR A 47 -8.52 10.12 1.29
CA THR A 47 -8.80 9.66 -0.08
C THR A 47 -8.30 8.24 -0.31
N ALA A 48 -8.96 7.52 -1.22
CA ALA A 48 -8.41 6.27 -1.72
C ALA A 48 -7.06 6.53 -2.42
N LEU A 49 -6.08 5.68 -2.13
CA LEU A 49 -4.73 5.75 -2.72
C LEU A 49 -4.48 4.65 -3.75
N THR A 50 -5.40 3.68 -3.82
CA THR A 50 -5.28 2.51 -4.69
C THR A 50 -6.66 2.06 -5.11
N GLU A 51 -6.81 1.65 -6.36
CA GLU A 51 -7.99 1.04 -6.94
C GLU A 51 -7.65 -0.37 -7.44
N ARG A 52 -8.58 -1.30 -7.31
CA ARG A 52 -8.40 -2.65 -7.84
C ARG A 52 -8.65 -2.66 -9.33
N ASP A 53 -7.65 -3.08 -10.11
CA ASP A 53 -7.74 -3.27 -11.56
C ASP A 53 -7.51 -4.77 -11.88
N GLY A 54 -8.54 -5.58 -11.64
CA GLY A 54 -8.45 -7.03 -11.76
C GLY A 54 -7.46 -7.65 -10.75
N ARG A 55 -6.36 -8.24 -11.26
CA ARG A 55 -5.25 -8.78 -10.44
C ARG A 55 -4.20 -7.70 -10.09
N SER A 56 -4.29 -6.52 -10.71
CA SER A 56 -3.34 -5.42 -10.57
C SER A 56 -3.90 -4.31 -9.68
N VAL A 57 -3.01 -3.43 -9.23
CA VAL A 57 -3.38 -2.21 -8.52
C VAL A 57 -3.16 -1.02 -9.44
N ARG A 58 -4.14 -0.13 -9.49
CA ARG A 58 -4.03 1.22 -10.06
C ARG A 58 -3.89 2.20 -8.90
N THR A 59 -2.98 3.16 -8.99
CA THR A 59 -2.70 4.15 -7.94
C THR A 59 -2.86 5.56 -8.46
#